data_AF-A0A968GTW3-F1
#
_entry.id   AF-A0A968GTW3-F1
#
_cell.length_a   1.000
_cell.length_b   1.000
_cell.length_c   1.000
_cell.angle_alpha   90.00
_cell.angle_beta   90.00
_cell.angle_gamma   90.00
#
_symmetry.space_group_name_H-M   'P 1'
#
loop_
_entity.id
_entity.type
_entity.pdbx_description
1 polymer ?
#
loop_
_entity_poly.entity_id
_entity_poly.type
_entity_poly.pdbx_seq_one_letter_code
_entity_poly.pdbx_strand_id
1 'polypeptide(L)'
;MKYYDREDLNSTAIDENSFDTEEKVKRGSDYVDDRLWEKVERVGSKIRFANEVKALYRYMVDKHVPWYRKSIVIAALIYFISPIDAIPDLVPLVGYLDDLGVITAVIKYLGHELVPYYD
;
A
#
# COMPACT_ATOMS: atom_id res chain seq x y z
N MET A 1 -43.98 -10.81 13.15
CA MET A 1 -42.86 -10.89 12.18
C MET A 1 -42.55 -9.46 11.76
N LYS A 2 -41.53 -8.82 12.35
CA LYS A 2 -41.13 -7.45 12.01
C LYS A 2 -40.37 -7.51 10.69
N TYR A 3 -40.86 -6.82 9.65
CA TYR A 3 -40.11 -6.61 8.42
C TYR A 3 -38.88 -5.75 8.77
N TYR A 4 -37.69 -6.33 8.65
CA TYR A 4 -36.43 -5.59 8.70
C TYR A 4 -36.23 -4.87 7.36
N ASP A 5 -36.00 -3.56 7.41
CA ASP A 5 -35.77 -2.75 6.22
C ASP A 5 -34.40 -3.07 5.59
N ARG A 6 -34.32 -3.04 4.26
CA ARG A 6 -33.08 -3.39 3.53
C ARG A 6 -31.97 -2.35 3.70
N GLU A 7 -32.27 -1.17 4.21
CA GLU A 7 -31.31 -0.09 4.46
C GLU A 7 -30.39 -0.39 5.66
N ASP A 8 -30.92 -1.02 6.71
CA ASP A 8 -30.16 -1.40 7.91
C ASP A 8 -29.14 -2.51 7.62
N LEU A 9 -29.46 -3.42 6.71
CA LEU A 9 -28.57 -4.51 6.27
C LEU A 9 -27.38 -3.99 5.47
N ASN A 10 -27.56 -2.93 4.68
CA ASN A 10 -26.49 -2.35 3.88
C ASN A 10 -25.54 -1.50 4.75
N SER A 11 -26.08 -0.74 5.71
CA SER A 11 -25.25 0.02 6.67
C SER A 11 -24.41 -0.89 7.55
N THR A 12 -24.98 -1.99 8.05
CA THR A 12 -24.26 -2.95 8.90
C THR A 12 -23.19 -3.73 8.12
N ALA A 13 -23.50 -4.14 6.89
CA ALA A 13 -22.54 -4.83 6.02
C ALA A 13 -21.41 -3.91 5.52
N ILE A 14 -21.68 -2.60 5.33
CA ILE A 14 -20.64 -1.62 4.98
C ILE A 14 -19.72 -1.36 6.18
N ASP A 15 -20.25 -1.28 7.39
CA ASP A 15 -19.44 -1.10 8.61
C ASP A 15 -18.58 -2.33 8.95
N GLU A 16 -19.12 -3.55 8.86
CA GLU A 16 -18.33 -4.78 9.07
C GLU A 16 -17.21 -4.91 8.04
N ASN A 17 -17.50 -4.61 6.77
CA ASN A 17 -16.51 -4.71 5.70
C ASN A 17 -15.47 -3.58 5.79
N SER A 18 -15.84 -2.40 6.31
CA SER A 18 -14.91 -1.32 6.59
C SER A 18 -13.95 -1.69 7.72
N PHE A 19 -14.44 -2.34 8.78
CA PHE A 19 -13.61 -2.82 9.89
C PHE A 19 -12.59 -3.88 9.44
N ASP A 20 -13.03 -4.91 8.70
CA ASP A 20 -12.15 -5.93 8.13
C ASP A 20 -11.10 -5.32 7.18
N THR A 21 -11.51 -4.32 6.41
CA THR A 21 -10.59 -3.65 5.47
C THR A 21 -9.58 -2.75 6.18
N GLU A 22 -9.97 -2.04 7.23
CA GLU A 22 -9.04 -1.27 8.06
C GLU A 22 -8.04 -2.19 8.79
N GLU A 23 -8.47 -3.37 9.26
CA GLU A 23 -7.57 -4.36 9.83
C GLU A 23 -6.56 -4.87 8.80
N LYS A 24 -6.99 -5.17 7.57
CA LYS A 24 -6.11 -5.55 6.46
C LYS A 24 -5.11 -4.44 6.10
N VAL A 25 -5.57 -3.20 6.05
CA VAL A 25 -4.71 -2.02 5.83
C VAL A 25 -3.68 -1.90 6.95
N LYS A 26 -4.10 -2.08 8.21
CA LYS A 26 -3.19 -2.05 9.36
C LYS A 26 -2.14 -3.16 9.27
N ARG A 27 -2.55 -4.41 9.02
CA ARG A 27 -1.63 -5.55 8.88
C ARG A 27 -0.64 -5.35 7.74
N GLY A 28 -1.09 -4.82 6.61
CA GLY A 28 -0.23 -4.49 5.48
C GLY A 28 0.76 -3.37 5.82
N SER A 29 0.30 -2.34 6.54
CA SER A 29 1.16 -1.26 7.03
C SER A 29 2.24 -1.79 7.98
N ASP A 30 1.88 -2.68 8.92
CA ASP A 30 2.81 -3.28 9.88
C ASP A 30 3.89 -4.10 9.11
N TYR A 31 3.50 -4.89 8.11
CA TYR A 31 4.45 -5.63 7.25
C TYR A 31 5.40 -4.71 6.47
N VAL A 32 4.87 -3.59 5.95
CA VAL A 32 5.69 -2.61 5.23
C VAL A 32 6.71 -1.97 6.17
N ASP A 33 6.30 -1.58 7.37
CA ASP A 33 7.18 -0.95 8.37
C ASP A 33 8.38 -1.85 8.72
N ASP A 34 8.12 -3.14 8.92
CA ASP A 34 9.13 -4.13 9.31
C ASP A 34 10.20 -4.37 8.23
N ARG A 35 9.85 -4.25 6.94
CA ARG A 35 10.69 -4.79 5.85
C ARG A 35 11.11 -3.78 4.79
N LEU A 36 10.47 -2.62 4.72
CA LEU A 36 10.72 -1.65 3.66
C LEU A 36 12.18 -1.21 3.61
N TRP A 37 12.75 -0.88 4.77
CA TRP A 37 14.11 -0.34 4.85
C TRP A 37 15.17 -1.37 4.49
N GLU A 38 15.02 -2.63 4.92
CA GLU A 38 15.90 -3.72 4.50
C GLU A 38 15.93 -3.90 2.98
N LYS A 39 14.76 -3.77 2.32
CA LYS A 39 14.67 -3.86 0.86
C LYS A 39 15.34 -2.67 0.19
N VAL A 40 15.09 -1.45 0.67
CA VAL A 40 15.69 -0.22 0.15
C VAL A 40 17.22 -0.28 0.19
N GLU A 41 17.79 -0.72 1.31
CA GLU A 41 19.25 -0.89 1.46
C GLU A 41 19.83 -1.91 0.49
N ARG A 42 19.14 -3.05 0.31
CA ARG A 42 19.57 -4.13 -0.59
C ARG A 42 19.58 -3.73 -2.07
N VAL A 43 18.63 -2.87 -2.49
CA VAL A 43 18.49 -2.44 -3.90
C VAL A 43 19.53 -1.38 -4.29
N GLY A 44 20.21 -0.76 -3.32
CA GLY A 44 21.19 0.31 -3.58
C GLY A 44 20.48 1.62 -3.87
N SER A 45 20.19 2.37 -2.80
CA SER A 45 19.49 3.66 -2.83
C SER A 45 20.17 4.69 -3.73
N LYS A 46 19.66 4.89 -4.95
CA LYS A 46 19.80 6.20 -5.60
C LYS A 46 19.05 7.21 -4.73
N ILE A 47 19.71 8.32 -4.36
CA ILE A 47 19.15 9.38 -3.49
C ILE A 47 17.72 9.77 -3.93
N ARG A 48 17.47 9.86 -5.24
CA ARG A 48 16.13 10.16 -5.79
C ARG A 48 15.08 9.10 -5.47
N PHE A 49 15.40 7.82 -5.59
CA PHE A 49 14.43 6.73 -5.35
C PHE A 49 14.10 6.58 -3.85
N ALA A 50 15.09 6.81 -2.98
CA ALA A 50 14.86 6.81 -1.53
C ALA A 50 13.84 7.88 -1.12
N ASN A 51 13.88 9.06 -1.76
CA ASN A 51 12.92 10.13 -1.49
C ASN A 51 11.49 9.74 -1.89
N GLU A 52 11.32 9.07 -3.04
CA GLU A 52 10.01 8.58 -3.49
C GLU A 52 9.42 7.56 -2.50
N VAL A 53 10.21 6.57 -2.10
CA VAL A 53 9.79 5.53 -1.14
C VAL A 53 9.46 6.16 0.22
N LYS A 54 10.23 7.15 0.66
CA LYS A 54 9.98 7.88 1.91
C LYS A 54 8.68 8.68 1.87
N ALA A 55 8.37 9.33 0.74
CA ALA A 55 7.11 10.05 0.56
C ALA A 55 5.91 9.08 0.62
N LEU A 56 6.00 7.94 -0.06
CA LEU A 56 4.98 6.88 0.00
C LEU A 56 4.80 6.33 1.44
N TYR A 57 5.88 6.08 2.15
CA TYR A 57 5.82 5.63 3.55
C TYR A 57 5.13 6.67 4.45
N ARG A 58 5.47 7.96 4.31
CA ARG A 58 4.82 9.04 5.08
C ARG A 58 3.33 9.16 4.77
N TYR A 59 2.96 9.03 3.49
CA TYR A 59 1.58 9.01 3.05
C TYR A 59 0.80 7.84 3.68
N MET A 60 1.41 6.65 3.75
CA MET A 60 0.81 5.46 4.37
C MET A 60 0.49 5.67 5.86
N VAL A 61 1.39 6.27 6.62
CA VAL A 61 1.23 6.44 8.08
C VAL A 61 0.40 7.67 8.47
N ASP A 62 0.08 8.57 7.54
CA ASP A 62 -0.71 9.78 7.84
C ASP A 62 -2.15 9.43 8.18
N LYS A 63 -2.58 9.77 9.41
CA LYS A 63 -3.95 9.54 9.90
C LYS A 63 -5.04 10.27 9.12
N HIS A 64 -4.72 11.33 8.37
CA HIS A 64 -5.70 12.10 7.59
C HIS A 64 -5.96 11.49 6.20
N VAL A 65 -5.12 10.55 5.76
CA VAL A 65 -5.31 9.85 4.49
C VAL A 65 -6.38 8.75 4.68
N PRO A 66 -7.43 8.71 3.84
CA PRO A 66 -8.43 7.64 3.90
C PRO A 66 -7.82 6.26 3.66
N TRP A 67 -8.36 5.22 4.34
CA TRP A 67 -7.82 3.86 4.29
C TRP A 67 -7.72 3.30 2.86
N TYR A 68 -8.67 3.63 1.98
CA TYR A 68 -8.71 3.11 0.61
C TYR A 68 -7.61 3.73 -0.28
N ARG A 69 -7.07 4.88 0.10
CA ARG A 69 -5.89 5.45 -0.55
C ARG A 69 -4.61 4.83 -0.01
N LYS A 70 -4.54 4.60 1.31
CA LYS A 70 -3.42 3.89 1.95
C LYS A 70 -3.24 2.50 1.39
N SER A 71 -4.33 1.78 1.14
CA SER A 71 -4.28 0.41 0.61
C SER A 71 -3.54 0.32 -0.74
N ILE A 72 -3.66 1.34 -1.61
CA ILE A 72 -2.95 1.41 -2.90
C ILE A 72 -1.43 1.51 -2.66
N VAL A 73 -1.03 2.38 -1.74
CA VAL A 73 0.39 2.57 -1.37
C VAL A 73 0.95 1.34 -0.70
N ILE A 74 0.22 0.75 0.24
CA ILE A 74 0.59 -0.48 0.95
C ILE A 74 0.78 -1.62 -0.05
N ALA A 75 -0.16 -1.82 -0.98
CA ALA A 75 -0.04 -2.86 -2.01
C ALA A 75 1.22 -2.68 -2.86
N ALA A 76 1.53 -1.44 -3.27
CA ALA A 76 2.73 -1.14 -4.05
C ALA A 76 4.02 -1.36 -3.25
N LEU A 77 4.05 -0.98 -1.98
CA LEU A 77 5.20 -1.19 -1.09
C LEU A 77 5.40 -2.67 -0.75
N ILE A 78 4.33 -3.44 -0.51
CA ILE A 78 4.41 -4.89 -0.32
C ILE A 78 5.01 -5.56 -1.57
N TYR A 79 4.50 -5.21 -2.76
CA TYR A 79 5.03 -5.72 -4.01
C TYR A 79 6.52 -5.38 -4.17
N PHE A 80 6.92 -4.15 -3.85
CA PHE A 80 8.33 -3.74 -3.85
C PHE A 80 9.19 -4.54 -2.85
N ILE A 81 8.69 -4.78 -1.64
CA ILE A 81 9.40 -5.51 -0.57
C ILE A 81 9.68 -6.95 -0.99
N SER A 82 8.64 -7.68 -1.36
CA SER A 82 8.73 -9.10 -1.72
C SER A 82 7.86 -9.42 -2.95
N PRO A 83 8.40 -9.21 -4.17
CA PRO A 83 7.70 -9.55 -5.41
C PRO A 83 7.38 -11.06 -5.50
N ILE A 84 8.18 -11.89 -4.80
CA ILE A 84 8.11 -13.35 -4.80
C ILE A 84 7.01 -13.87 -3.85
N ASP A 85 6.73 -13.19 -2.73
CA ASP A 85 5.67 -13.62 -1.81
C ASP A 85 4.25 -13.35 -2.35
N ALA A 86 4.10 -12.41 -3.29
CA ALA A 86 2.80 -12.05 -3.88
C ALA A 86 2.37 -12.95 -5.05
N ILE A 87 3.29 -13.70 -5.64
CA ILE A 87 3.05 -14.63 -6.76
C ILE A 87 3.76 -15.95 -6.45
N PRO A 88 3.07 -16.96 -5.89
CA PRO A 88 3.68 -18.25 -5.64
C PRO A 88 3.95 -18.96 -6.96
N ASP A 89 5.25 -19.25 -7.19
CA ASP A 89 5.85 -19.97 -8.31
C ASP A 89 5.60 -19.37 -9.71
N LEU A 90 6.66 -18.96 -10.46
CA LEU A 90 6.83 -19.23 -11.91
C LEU A 90 7.93 -18.44 -12.69
N VAL A 91 8.68 -17.45 -12.16
CA VAL A 91 9.63 -16.70 -13.03
C VAL A 91 10.98 -16.39 -12.35
N PRO A 92 12.05 -17.14 -12.64
CA PRO A 92 13.34 -16.96 -11.98
C PRO A 92 14.26 -15.86 -12.59
N LEU A 93 13.82 -15.01 -13.54
CA LEU A 93 14.78 -14.16 -14.27
C LEU A 93 14.35 -12.74 -14.71
N VAL A 94 13.19 -12.19 -14.28
CA VAL A 94 12.68 -10.89 -14.82
C VAL A 94 12.36 -9.83 -13.75
N GLY A 95 12.51 -10.13 -12.46
CA GLY A 95 11.74 -9.45 -11.39
C GLY A 95 12.06 -7.98 -11.04
N TYR A 96 13.26 -7.44 -11.31
CA TYR A 96 13.63 -6.14 -10.70
C TYR A 96 13.17 -4.88 -11.47
N LEU A 97 12.87 -5.00 -12.77
CA LEU A 97 12.42 -3.86 -13.58
C LEU A 97 10.92 -3.60 -13.43
N ASP A 98 10.13 -4.61 -13.06
CA ASP A 98 8.68 -4.51 -12.87
C ASP A 98 8.33 -3.75 -11.57
N ASP A 99 9.11 -3.97 -10.49
CA ASP A 99 8.95 -3.32 -9.17
C ASP A 99 9.03 -1.79 -9.23
N LEU A 100 10.01 -1.26 -9.97
CA LEU A 100 10.17 0.19 -10.15
C LEU A 100 9.03 0.78 -11.00
N GLY A 101 8.48 -0.02 -11.92
CA GLY A 101 7.33 0.35 -12.73
C GLY A 101 6.09 0.56 -11.86
N VAL A 102 5.82 -0.35 -10.92
CA VAL A 102 4.70 -0.25 -9.98
C VAL A 102 4.81 0.98 -9.09
N ILE A 103 5.98 1.20 -8.47
CA ILE A 103 6.22 2.40 -7.64
C ILE A 103 6.04 3.68 -8.47
N THR A 104 6.61 3.73 -9.67
CA THR A 104 6.47 4.89 -10.58
C THR A 104 5.01 5.14 -10.97
N ALA A 105 4.24 4.08 -11.23
CA ALA A 105 2.83 4.19 -11.57
C ALA A 105 2.00 4.76 -10.42
N VAL A 106 2.25 4.30 -9.19
CA VAL A 106 1.55 4.81 -8.00
C VAL A 106 1.93 6.25 -7.70
N ILE A 107 3.20 6.64 -7.83
CA ILE A 107 3.63 8.03 -7.69
C ILE A 107 2.91 8.91 -8.72
N LYS A 108 2.82 8.46 -9.97
CA LYS A 108 2.11 9.19 -11.03
C LYS A 108 0.61 9.31 -10.73
N TYR A 109 0.00 8.27 -10.16
CA TYR A 109 -1.41 8.24 -9.81
C TYR A 109 -1.73 9.16 -8.61
N LEU A 110 -0.88 9.17 -7.59
CA LEU A 110 -1.05 9.96 -6.36
C LEU A 110 -0.28 11.28 -6.38
N GLY A 111 0.28 11.70 -7.52
CA GLY A 111 1.31 12.73 -7.57
C GLY A 111 0.96 14.04 -6.86
N HIS A 112 -0.27 14.54 -7.02
CA HIS A 112 -0.72 15.75 -6.33
C HIS A 112 -0.90 15.56 -4.82
N GLU A 113 -1.24 14.35 -4.39
CA GLU A 113 -1.44 14.00 -2.99
C GLU A 113 -0.10 13.72 -2.29
N LEU A 114 0.94 13.32 -3.02
CA LEU A 114 2.28 13.04 -2.47
C LEU A 114 3.12 14.30 -2.26
N VAL A 115 2.80 15.43 -2.91
CA VAL A 115 3.56 16.69 -2.80
C VAL A 115 3.89 17.09 -1.35
N PRO A 116 2.96 17.03 -0.38
CA PRO A 116 3.24 17.43 1.01
C PRO A 116 4.19 16.48 1.77
N TYR A 117 4.47 15.30 1.22
CA TYR A 117 5.22 14.24 1.89
C TYR A 117 6.69 14.15 1.42
N TYR A 118 7.07 14.87 0.36
CA TYR A 118 8.46 15.05 -0.03
C TYR A 118 9.19 16.03 0.91
N ASP A 119 10.50 15.80 1.11
CA ASP A 119 11.40 16.74 1.80
C ASP A 119 11.85 17.88 0.87
#